data_AF-A0A1X9XME4-F1
#
_entry.id   AF-A0A1X9XME4-F1
#
_cell.length_a   1.000
_cell.length_b   1.000
_cell.length_c   1.000
_cell.angle_alpha   90.00
_cell.angle_beta   90.00
_cell.angle_gamma   90.00
#
_symmetry.space_group_name_H-M   'P 1'
#
loop_
_entity.id
_entity.type
_entity.pdbx_description
1 polymer ?
#
loop_
_entity_poly.entity_id
_entity_poly.type
_entity_poly.pdbx_seq_one_letter_code
_entity_poly.pdbx_strand_id
1 'polypeptide(L)' 'VDYSDIKNLKTTTVESAKFLHDGGWDASKRYFLVAANASHKIAVVDTKEGKLAALVDTKKIPHPGRGANFVHP' A
#
# COMPACT_ATOMS: atom_id res chain seq x y z
N VAL A 1 5.35 -10.52 -9.10
CA VAL A 1 4.29 -11.35 -9.71
C VAL A 1 4.92 -12.08 -10.87
N ASP A 2 4.82 -13.41 -10.88
CA ASP A 2 5.28 -14.19 -12.00
C ASP A 2 4.14 -14.29 -13.02
N TYR A 3 4.31 -13.63 -14.17
CA TYR A 3 3.33 -13.64 -15.25
C TYR A 3 3.54 -14.80 -16.24
N SER A 4 4.59 -15.60 -16.06
CA SER A 4 4.80 -16.81 -16.88
C SER A 4 3.88 -17.96 -16.46
N ASP A 5 3.44 -17.96 -15.20
CA ASP A 5 2.52 -18.94 -14.62
C ASP A 5 1.16 -18.31 -14.30
N ILE A 6 0.44 -17.94 -15.36
CA ILE A 6 -0.89 -17.31 -15.26
C ILE A 6 -1.90 -18.18 -14.48
N LYS A 7 -1.70 -19.50 -14.45
CA LYS A 7 -2.60 -20.43 -13.75
C LYS A 7 -2.52 -20.28 -12.23
N ASN A 8 -1.38 -19.84 -11.70
CA ASN A 8 -1.13 -19.75 -10.27
C ASN A 8 -1.14 -18.29 -9.75
N LEU A 9 -1.86 -17.41 -10.42
CA LEU A 9 -2.10 -16.05 -9.94
C LEU A 9 -2.97 -16.08 -8.68
N LYS A 10 -2.48 -15.47 -7.60
CA LYS A 10 -3.23 -15.28 -6.36
C LYS A 10 -3.77 -13.86 -6.28
N THR A 11 -5.07 -13.74 -6.09
CA THR A 11 -5.75 -12.47 -5.80
C THR A 11 -6.21 -12.46 -4.35
N THR A 12 -6.15 -11.30 -3.70
CA THR A 12 -6.67 -11.12 -2.35
C THR A 12 -7.37 -9.79 -2.28
N THR A 13 -8.61 -9.79 -1.81
CA THR A 13 -9.40 -8.58 -1.61
C THR A 13 -9.17 -8.08 -0.19
N VAL A 14 -8.73 -6.83 -0.06
CA VAL A 14 -8.47 -6.19 1.23
C VAL A 14 -9.41 -5.00 1.37
N GLU A 15 -10.23 -5.02 2.41
CA GLU A 15 -11.11 -3.89 2.74
C GLU A 15 -10.24 -2.72 3.23
N SER A 16 -10.15 -1.66 2.44
CA SER A 16 -9.35 -0.47 2.73
C SER A 16 -10.21 0.80 2.65
N ALA A 17 -9.59 1.97 2.79
CA ALA A 17 -10.29 3.24 2.62
C ALA A 17 -10.63 3.51 1.14
N LYS A 18 -11.72 4.26 0.89
CA LYS A 18 -12.13 4.65 -0.47
C LYS A 18 -11.11 5.61 -1.10
N PHE A 19 -11.09 5.64 -2.43
CA PHE A 19 -10.26 6.54 -3.25
C PHE A 19 -8.75 6.22 -3.19
N LEU A 20 -8.40 4.95 -3.33
CA LEU A 20 -7.02 4.54 -3.56
C LEU A 20 -6.45 5.20 -4.83
N HIS A 21 -5.19 5.61 -4.77
CA HIS A 21 -4.54 6.35 -5.84
C HIS A 21 -3.11 5.82 -6.08
N ASP A 22 -2.12 6.40 -5.45
CA ASP A 22 -0.68 6.12 -5.60
C ASP A 22 -0.10 5.49 -4.33
N GLY A 23 1.02 4.81 -4.44
CA GLY A 23 1.63 4.09 -3.33
C GLY A 23 2.99 3.50 -3.63
N GLY A 24 3.68 3.09 -2.58
CA GLY A 24 5.04 2.57 -2.63
C GLY A 24 5.29 1.48 -1.61
N TRP A 25 6.38 0.76 -1.85
CA TRP A 25 6.87 -0.24 -0.91
C TRP A 25 7.61 0.43 0.24
N ASP A 26 7.46 -0.13 1.43
CA ASP A 26 8.39 0.14 2.52
C ASP A 26 9.80 -0.38 2.17
N ALA A 27 10.81 0.02 2.95
CA ALA A 27 12.19 -0.39 2.72
C ALA A 27 12.39 -1.93 2.69
N SER A 28 11.61 -2.69 3.47
CA SER A 28 11.69 -4.16 3.51
C SER A 28 10.97 -4.84 2.35
N LYS A 29 10.17 -4.10 1.56
CA LYS A 29 9.27 -4.61 0.51
C LYS A 29 8.26 -5.63 1.02
N ARG A 30 7.89 -5.57 2.30
CA ARG A 30 6.82 -6.39 2.89
C ARG A 30 5.49 -5.65 2.90
N TYR A 31 5.53 -4.35 3.20
CA TYR A 31 4.35 -3.53 3.32
C TYR A 31 4.21 -2.64 2.10
N PHE A 32 2.99 -2.62 1.55
CA PHE A 32 2.62 -1.70 0.51
C PHE A 32 1.80 -0.56 1.11
N LEU A 33 2.32 0.67 1.03
CA LEU A 33 1.71 1.87 1.55
C LEU A 33 1.03 2.60 0.39
N VAL A 34 -0.29 2.70 0.42
CA VAL A 34 -1.09 3.30 -0.66
C VAL A 34 -1.97 4.44 -0.12
N ALA A 35 -1.96 5.57 -0.81
CA ALA A 35 -2.78 6.72 -0.47
C ALA A 35 -4.24 6.50 -0.85
N ALA A 36 -5.12 6.65 0.14
CA ALA A 36 -6.55 6.84 -0.03
C ALA A 36 -6.82 8.36 0.00
N ASN A 37 -6.53 9.05 -1.11
CA ASN A 37 -6.24 10.48 -1.12
C ASN A 37 -7.42 11.35 -0.66
N ALA A 38 -8.61 11.15 -1.23
CA ALA A 38 -9.83 11.86 -0.85
C ALA A 38 -10.38 11.42 0.50
N SER A 39 -9.85 10.32 1.07
CA SER A 39 -10.12 9.88 2.44
C SER A 39 -9.08 10.38 3.45
N HIS A 40 -8.03 11.10 3.01
CA HIS A 40 -6.95 11.66 3.83
C HIS A 40 -6.21 10.60 4.66
N LYS A 41 -6.04 9.40 4.11
CA LYS A 41 -5.41 8.26 4.79
C LYS A 41 -4.35 7.59 3.92
N ILE A 42 -3.41 6.90 4.56
CA ILE A 42 -2.58 5.86 3.94
C ILE A 42 -3.08 4.50 4.42
N ALA A 43 -3.43 3.61 3.49
CA ALA A 43 -3.65 2.21 3.79
C ALA A 43 -2.32 1.45 3.70
N VAL A 44 -2.03 0.68 4.75
CA VAL A 44 -0.82 -0.16 4.82
C VAL A 44 -1.26 -1.61 4.67
N VAL A 45 -0.79 -2.27 3.62
CA VAL A 45 -1.11 -3.67 3.32
C VAL A 45 0.09 -4.55 3.63
N ASP A 46 -0.07 -5.56 4.49
CA ASP A 46 0.93 -6.61 4.66
C ASP A 46 0.80 -7.60 3.50
N THR A 47 1.78 -7.60 2.59
CA THR A 47 1.73 -8.42 1.38
C THR A 47 2.14 -9.87 1.61
N LYS A 48 2.77 -10.17 2.75
CA LYS A 48 3.05 -11.53 3.16
C LYS A 48 1.78 -12.22 3.66
N GLU A 49 1.03 -11.53 4.51
CA GLU A 49 -0.21 -12.06 5.10
C GLU A 49 -1.45 -11.82 4.22
N GLY A 50 -1.37 -10.91 3.25
CA GLY A 50 -2.48 -10.53 2.38
C GLY A 50 -3.59 -9.78 3.12
N LYS A 51 -3.24 -8.93 4.10
CA LYS A 51 -4.21 -8.28 5.00
C LYS A 51 -3.91 -6.79 5.15
N LEU A 52 -4.94 -6.03 5.55
CA LEU A 52 -4.76 -4.65 5.98
C LEU A 52 -4.01 -4.65 7.31
N ALA A 53 -2.84 -4.02 7.34
CA ALA A 53 -2.04 -3.85 8.54
C ALA A 53 -2.48 -2.60 9.32
N ALA A 54 -2.76 -1.50 8.61
CA ALA A 54 -3.18 -0.25 9.24
C ALA A 54 -3.90 0.70 8.26
N LEU A 55 -4.68 1.63 8.82
CA LEU A 55 -5.14 2.85 8.17
C LEU A 55 -4.58 4.04 8.96
N VAL A 56 -3.67 4.78 8.34
CA VAL A 56 -2.96 5.89 8.98
C VAL A 56 -3.58 7.21 8.52
N ASP A 57 -4.02 8.03 9.47
CA ASP A 57 -4.50 9.38 9.19
C ASP A 57 -3.37 10.30 8.71
N THR A 58 -3.70 11.17 7.76
CA THR A 58 -2.76 12.14 7.18
C THR A 58 -3.39 13.51 7.02
N LYS A 59 -2.60 14.46 6.55
CA LYS A 59 -3.12 15.75 6.07
C LYS A 59 -3.98 15.54 4.81
N LYS A 60 -4.68 16.60 4.42
CA LYS A 60 -5.58 16.61 3.27
C LYS A 60 -4.87 16.17 1.98
N ILE A 61 -5.46 15.22 1.28
CA ILE A 61 -5.10 14.72 -0.06
C ILE A 61 -3.60 14.33 -0.14
N PRO A 62 -3.19 13.24 0.55
CA PRO A 62 -1.84 12.72 0.39
C PRO A 62 -1.58 12.27 -1.05
N HIS A 63 -0.39 12.58 -1.56
CA HIS A 63 0.08 12.19 -2.89
C HIS A 63 1.58 11.82 -2.84
N PRO A 64 1.92 10.64 -2.31
CA PRO A 64 3.30 10.23 -2.08
C PRO A 64 4.08 9.85 -3.34
N GLY A 65 3.43 9.64 -4.48
CA GLY A 65 4.00 8.92 -5.62
C GLY A 65 4.35 7.49 -5.18
N ARG A 66 5.64 7.14 -5.24
CA ARG A 66 6.17 5.89 -4.67
C ARG A 66 6.71 6.03 -3.24
N GLY A 67 6.54 7.21 -2.63
CA GLY A 67 7.07 7.53 -1.31
C GLY A 67 8.60 7.69 -1.29
N ALA A 68 9.13 7.87 -0.08
CA ALA A 68 10.56 7.94 0.19
C ALA A 68 10.86 7.15 1.47
N ASN A 69 11.75 6.17 1.37
CA ASN A 69 12.24 5.39 2.50
C ASN A 69 13.64 5.87 2.86
N PHE A 70 13.86 6.30 4.09
CA PHE A 70 15.19 6.65 4.59
C PHE A 70 15.26 6.44 6.10
N VAL A 71 16.45 6.13 6.59
CA VAL A 71 16.80 6.21 8.01
C VAL A 71 17.61 7.48 8.18
N HIS A 72 17.13 8.41 9.01
CA HIS A 72 17.88 9.60 9.38
C HIS A 72 18.72 9.30 10.64
N PRO A 73 19.95 9.84 10.78
CA PRO A 73 20.78 9.69 11.98
C PRO A 73 20.10 10.18 13.26
#